data_AF-A0A5E4PZL4-F1
#
_entry.id   AF-A0A5E4PZL4-F1
#
_cell.length_a   1.000
_cell.length_b   1.000
_cell.length_c   1.000
_cell.angle_alpha   90.00
_cell.angle_beta   90.00
_cell.angle_gamma   90.00
#
_symmetry.space_group_name_H-M   'P 1'
#
loop_
_entity.id
_entity.type
_entity.pdbx_description
1 polymer ?
#
loop_
_entity_poly.entity_id
_entity_poly.type
_entity_poly.pdbx_seq_one_letter_code
_entity_poly.pdbx_strand_id
1 'polypeptide(L)'
;MHRVNVVTMVMNKLGKKLAIIDGYTYYPTEKTTLISWRCTRGFPCKARFTTDFTMGLRYGFYEHNHRPPKFFIQDGICHKLG
;
A
#
# COMPACT_ATOMS: atom_id res chain seq x y z
N MET A 1 -16.56 9.70 -13.16
CA MET A 1 -16.49 9.24 -11.75
C MET A 1 -15.04 9.01 -11.39
N HIS A 2 -14.45 9.83 -10.52
CA HIS A 2 -13.12 9.56 -9.99
C HIS A 2 -13.24 8.36 -9.04
N ARG A 3 -12.63 7.24 -9.41
CA ARG A 3 -12.61 6.03 -8.57
C ARG A 3 -11.90 6.40 -7.27
N VAL A 4 -12.60 6.29 -6.14
CA VAL A 4 -11.96 6.45 -4.83
C VAL A 4 -11.16 5.19 -4.58
N ASN A 5 -9.85 5.33 -4.49
CA ASN A 5 -8.95 4.23 -4.14
C ASN A 5 -9.17 3.89 -2.65
N VAL A 6 -9.84 2.78 -2.37
CA VAL A 6 -10.05 2.30 -1.00
C VAL A 6 -8.73 1.72 -0.49
N VAL A 7 -8.27 2.25 0.65
CA VAL A 7 -7.06 1.76 1.31
C VAL A 7 -7.44 0.64 2.27
N THR A 8 -6.99 -0.58 2.00
CA THR A 8 -7.16 -1.71 2.93
C THR A 8 -5.88 -1.92 3.73
N MET A 9 -5.99 -1.90 5.06
CA MET A 9 -4.86 -2.12 5.97
C MET A 9 -4.75 -3.59 6.35
N VAL A 10 -3.56 -4.14 6.23
CA VAL A 10 -3.25 -5.54 6.57
C VAL A 10 -1.88 -5.63 7.24
N MET A 11 -1.58 -6.78 7.83
CA MET A 11 -0.26 -7.13 8.34
C MET A 11 0.41 -8.11 7.39
N ASN A 12 1.73 -8.11 7.31
CA ASN A 12 2.44 -9.24 6.72
C ASN A 12 2.67 -10.35 7.76
N LYS A 13 3.20 -11.49 7.34
CA LYS A 13 3.51 -12.64 8.22
C LYS A 13 4.49 -12.32 9.37
N LEU A 14 5.23 -11.20 9.28
CA LEU A 14 6.18 -10.73 10.29
C LEU A 14 5.57 -9.64 11.20
N GLY A 15 4.27 -9.39 11.12
CA GLY A 15 3.61 -8.36 11.92
C GLY A 15 3.91 -6.92 11.49
N LYS A 16 4.36 -6.68 10.26
CA LYS A 16 4.56 -5.32 9.72
C LYS A 16 3.32 -4.86 8.96
N LYS A 17 2.92 -3.61 9.17
CA LYS A 17 1.80 -2.96 8.46
C LYS A 17 2.04 -2.88 6.95
N LEU A 18 0.97 -3.08 6.19
CA LEU A 18 0.88 -2.93 4.75
C LEU A 18 -0.44 -2.23 4.40
N ALA A 19 -0.41 -1.42 3.35
CA ALA A 19 -1.61 -0.96 2.69
C ALA A 19 -1.80 -1.70 1.35
N ILE A 20 -3.06 -1.96 0.99
CA ILE A 20 -3.47 -2.50 -0.30
C ILE A 20 -4.34 -1.49 -1.02
N ILE A 21 -3.99 -1.19 -2.26
CA ILE A 21 -4.77 -0.37 -3.21
C ILE A 21 -4.64 -1.03 -4.58
N ASP A 22 -5.76 -1.27 -5.26
CA ASP A 22 -5.82 -1.78 -6.64
C ASP A 22 -4.95 -3.03 -6.90
N GLY A 23 -4.88 -3.93 -5.92
CA GLY A 23 -4.09 -5.15 -6.00
C GLY A 23 -2.57 -4.96 -5.80
N TYR A 24 -2.11 -3.78 -5.45
CA TYR A 24 -0.72 -3.50 -5.08
C TYR A 24 -0.59 -3.37 -3.56
N THR A 25 0.59 -3.70 -3.04
CA THR A 25 0.92 -3.58 -1.62
C THR A 25 1.95 -2.48 -1.40
N TYR A 26 1.82 -1.72 -0.31
CA TYR A 26 2.68 -0.58 0.04
C TYR A 26 3.17 -0.66 1.48
N TYR A 27 4.44 -0.30 1.73
CA TYR A 27 5.01 -0.15 3.06
C TYR A 27 4.85 1.29 3.56
N PRO A 28 4.48 1.49 4.84
CA PRO A 28 4.46 2.82 5.43
C PRO A 28 5.86 3.36 5.70
N THR A 29 5.96 4.67 5.70
CA THR A 29 7.06 5.46 6.23
C THR A 29 6.42 6.64 6.94
N GLU A 30 6.38 6.56 8.26
CA GLU A 30 5.75 7.59 9.11
C GLU A 30 6.62 8.86 9.11
N LYS A 31 5.94 10.02 9.08
CA LYS A 31 6.50 11.36 9.27
C LYS A 31 5.68 12.07 10.35
N THR A 32 6.07 13.28 10.74
CA THR A 32 5.46 14.03 11.86
C THR A 32 3.93 14.11 11.82
N THR A 33 3.32 14.32 10.65
CA THR A 33 1.86 14.54 10.49
C THR A 33 1.20 13.66 9.42
N LEU A 34 2.00 12.85 8.71
CA LEU A 34 1.58 12.14 7.51
C LEU A 34 2.28 10.79 7.43
N ILE A 35 1.64 9.84 6.74
CA ILE A 35 2.23 8.53 6.44
C ILE A 35 2.43 8.43 4.93
N SER A 36 3.68 8.24 4.51
CA SER A 36 4.00 7.98 3.10
C SER A 36 4.04 6.47 2.87
N TRP A 37 3.25 5.99 1.92
CA TRP A 37 3.14 4.60 1.55
C TRP A 37 3.84 4.38 0.21
N ARG A 38 4.89 3.54 0.20
CA ARG A 38 5.68 3.25 -1.00
C ARG A 38 5.42 1.83 -1.48
N CYS A 39 5.31 1.62 -2.78
CA CYS A 39 5.09 0.28 -3.33
C CYS A 39 6.14 -0.71 -2.81
N THR A 40 5.69 -1.87 -2.34
CA THR A 40 6.56 -2.88 -1.72
C THR A 40 7.59 -3.48 -2.69
N ARG A 41 7.41 -3.34 -4.01
CA ARG A 41 8.42 -3.74 -5.00
C ARG A 41 9.69 -2.87 -4.90
N GLY A 42 9.56 -1.62 -4.46
CA GLY A 42 10.68 -0.67 -4.45
C GLY A 42 11.15 -0.29 -5.86
N PHE A 43 12.37 0.23 -5.98
CA PHE A 43 12.96 0.64 -7.26
C PHE A 43 12.96 -0.53 -8.27
N PRO A 44 12.59 -0.30 -9.56
CA PRO A 44 12.35 0.99 -10.22
C PRO A 44 10.90 1.52 -10.11
N CYS A 45 10.03 0.90 -9.31
CA CYS A 45 8.66 1.39 -9.12
C CYS A 45 8.66 2.68 -8.30
N LYS A 46 7.96 3.70 -8.80
CA LYS A 46 7.82 5.01 -8.14
C LYS A 46 6.45 5.20 -7.49
N ALA A 47 5.56 4.21 -7.59
CA ALA A 47 4.22 4.28 -7.04
C ALA A 47 4.24 4.51 -5.54
N ARG A 48 3.51 5.53 -5.11
CA ARG A 48 3.42 5.96 -3.71
C ARG A 48 2.18 6.80 -3.48
N PHE A 49 1.68 6.79 -2.26
CA PHE A 49 0.64 7.73 -1.83
C PHE A 49 0.91 8.19 -0.41
N THR A 50 0.17 9.20 0.03
CA THR A 50 0.27 9.75 1.37
C THR A 50 -1.11 9.79 2.00
N THR A 51 -1.19 9.38 3.25
CA THR A 51 -2.37 9.55 4.11
C THR A 51 -2.03 10.45 5.28
N ASP A 52 -3.06 11.01 5.92
CA ASP A 52 -2.93 11.42 7.32
C ASP A 52 -2.98 10.20 8.27
N PHE A 53 -2.89 10.46 9.58
CA PHE A 53 -2.97 9.43 10.61
C PHE A 53 -4.37 8.82 10.79
N THR A 54 -5.40 9.46 10.24
CA THR A 54 -6.77 8.92 10.19
C THR A 54 -7.03 8.09 8.92
N MET A 55 -5.97 7.76 8.17
CA MET A 55 -6.03 7.04 6.89
C MET A 55 -6.76 7.81 5.76
N GLY A 56 -6.95 9.12 5.94
CA GLY A 56 -7.48 10.00 4.91
C GLY A 56 -6.48 10.17 3.77
N LEU A 57 -6.84 9.77 2.55
CA LEU A 57 -6.00 9.88 1.37
C LEU A 57 -5.75 11.36 1.03
N ARG A 58 -4.48 11.76 0.84
CA ARG A 58 -4.10 13.15 0.54
C ARG A 58 -3.66 13.34 -0.91
N TYR A 59 -2.59 12.65 -1.31
CA TYR A 59 -2.06 12.71 -2.68
C TYR A 59 -1.35 11.40 -3.02
N GLY A 60 -1.23 11.07 -4.30
CA GLY A 60 -0.56 9.85 -4.73
C GLY A 60 -0.19 9.81 -6.20
N PHE A 61 0.74 8.93 -6.51
CA PHE A 61 1.18 8.52 -7.84
C PHE A 61 1.02 7.00 -7.90
N TYR A 62 0.06 6.51 -8.68
CA TYR A 62 -0.36 5.10 -8.70
C TYR A 62 0.11 4.35 -9.95
N GLU A 63 0.96 4.94 -10.78
CA GLU A 63 1.48 4.23 -11.95
C GLU A 63 2.58 3.26 -11.54
N HIS A 64 2.41 2.02 -11.97
CA HIS A 64 3.36 0.93 -11.73
C HIS A 64 4.02 0.52 -13.05
N ASN A 65 5.32 0.25 -13.00
CA ASN A 65 6.08 -0.36 -14.09
C ASN A 65 6.19 -1.89 -13.96
N HIS A 66 5.24 -2.49 -13.24
CA HIS A 66 5.20 -3.92 -12.99
C HIS A 66 3.77 -4.37 -12.78
N ARG A 67 3.53 -5.67 -12.97
CA ARG A 67 2.24 -6.30 -12.66
C ARG A 67 1.99 -6.35 -11.14
N PRO A 68 0.72 -6.39 -10.72
CA PRO A 68 0.38 -6.63 -9.31
C PRO A 68 1.01 -7.94 -8.79
N PRO A 69 1.48 -7.97 -7.52
CA PRO A 69 1.90 -9.22 -6.90
C PRO A 69 0.71 -10.15 -6.69
N LYS A 70 0.96 -11.47 -6.69
CA LYS A 70 -0.05 -12.46 -6.28
C LYS A 70 -0.04 -12.55 -4.75
N PHE A 71 -1.20 -12.44 -4.13
CA PHE A 71 -1.37 -12.65 -2.70
C PHE A 71 -2.83 -12.96 -2.37
N PHE A 72 -3.07 -13.44 -1.17
CA PHE A 72 -4.40 -13.48 -0.55
C PHE A 72 -4.35 -12.87 0.84
N ILE A 73 -5.51 -12.48 1.36
CA ILE A 73 -5.66 -11.95 2.72
C ILE A 73 -6.45 -12.98 3.52
N GLN A 74 -5.92 -13.35 4.68
CA GLN A 74 -6.60 -14.22 5.65
C GLN A 74 -6.41 -13.62 7.04
N ASP A 75 -7.51 -13.38 7.75
CA ASP A 75 -7.51 -12.84 9.13
C ASP A 75 -6.69 -11.53 9.27
N GLY A 76 -6.79 -10.65 8.26
CA GLY A 76 -6.03 -9.40 8.22
C GLY A 76 -4.54 -9.55 7.90
N ILE A 77 -4.06 -10.76 7.58
CA ILE A 77 -2.69 -11.06 7.19
C ILE A 77 -2.61 -11.22 5.66
N CYS A 78 -1.65 -10.55 5.03
CA CYS A 78 -1.33 -10.67 3.61
C CYS A 78 -0.29 -11.77 3.38
N HIS A 79 -0.69 -12.79 2.64
CA HIS A 79 0.13 -13.93 2.23
C HIS A 79 0.57 -13.74 0.78
N LYS A 80 1.79 -13.19 0.58
CA LYS A 80 2.38 -13.10 -0.77
C LYS A 80 2.70 -14.49 -1.31
N LEU A 81 2.29 -14.72 -2.55
CA LEU A 81 2.63 -15.89 -3.34
C LEU A 81 3.83 -15.49 -4.21
N GLY A 82 4.90 -16.30 -4.16
CA GLY A 82 6.17 -16.02 -4.83
C GLY A 82 6.05 -15.73 -6.32
#